data_AF-A0A0C2EX64-F1
#
_entry.id   AF-A0A0C2EX64-F1
#
_cell.length_a   1.000
_cell.length_b   1.000
_cell.length_c   1.000
_cell.angle_alpha   90.00
_cell.angle_beta   90.00
_cell.angle_gamma   90.00
#
_symmetry.space_group_name_H-M   'P 1'
#
loop_
_entity.id
_entity.type
_entity.pdbx_description
1 polymer ?
#
loop_
_entity_poly.entity_id
_entity_poly.type
_entity_poly.pdbx_seq_one_letter_code
_entity_poly.pdbx_strand_id
1 'polypeptide(L)'
;MLSRFVTLGLATLLALLGPSPVAAAPKHYVFLDAPADNTYAWTVTSWVAGYSEDDALCSYNFNISGPFSGGQMPIPAFVAYCAGTGVGAPYALCHITDLRNTTKRRQVAAKLLPGNETTATEARLAVSYRFDDLNVADAWWNYTSYATQPYSNTVAGGGGAAVLTNGTTFTMTPSEVFGVA
;
A
#
# COMPACT_ATOMS: atom_id res chain seq x y z
N MET A 1 82.74 18.34 -35.11
CA MET A 1 82.80 18.00 -33.67
C MET A 1 81.64 18.68 -32.97
N LEU A 2 81.03 17.97 -32.01
CA LEU A 2 79.88 18.32 -31.15
C LEU A 2 78.50 18.38 -31.81
N SER A 3 77.40 17.96 -31.18
CA SER A 3 77.09 16.87 -30.24
C SER A 3 75.56 16.90 -30.10
N ARG A 4 74.91 15.73 -30.08
CA ARG A 4 73.44 15.60 -29.94
C ARG A 4 73.01 15.92 -28.51
N PHE A 5 71.83 16.50 -28.34
CA PHE A 5 70.99 16.26 -27.17
C PHE A 5 69.56 15.96 -27.59
N VAL A 6 69.15 14.73 -27.30
CA VAL A 6 67.79 14.20 -27.38
C VAL A 6 67.14 14.52 -26.04
N THR A 7 65.99 15.21 -26.04
CA THR A 7 65.19 15.41 -24.83
C THR A 7 63.97 14.49 -24.92
N LEU A 8 63.97 13.42 -24.10
CA LEU A 8 62.79 12.58 -23.89
C LEU A 8 61.74 13.39 -23.14
N GLY A 9 60.58 13.61 -23.77
CA GLY A 9 59.40 14.16 -23.12
C GLY A 9 58.73 13.11 -22.23
N LEU A 10 58.65 13.40 -20.94
CA LEU A 10 58.03 12.59 -19.90
C LEU A 10 56.50 12.62 -20.08
N ALA A 11 55.89 11.51 -20.52
CA ALA A 11 54.44 11.38 -20.60
C ALA A 11 53.84 11.22 -19.19
N THR A 12 53.12 12.24 -18.73
CA THR A 12 52.42 12.21 -17.44
C THR A 12 51.12 11.44 -17.58
N LEU A 13 51.04 10.25 -16.97
CA LEU A 13 49.84 9.42 -16.93
C LEU A 13 48.87 9.99 -15.88
N LEU A 14 47.88 10.77 -16.29
CA LEU A 14 46.77 11.19 -15.42
C LEU A 14 45.85 9.98 -15.19
N ALA A 15 45.97 9.33 -14.04
CA ALA A 15 44.98 8.35 -13.59
C ALA A 15 43.67 9.06 -13.26
N LEU A 16 42.65 8.87 -14.10
CA LEU A 16 41.27 9.23 -13.83
C LEU A 16 40.75 8.43 -12.63
N LEU A 17 40.78 9.02 -11.44
CA LEU A 17 39.97 8.57 -10.30
C LEU A 17 38.50 8.85 -10.65
N GLY A 18 37.87 7.92 -11.37
CA GLY A 18 36.42 7.92 -11.52
C GLY A 18 35.76 7.70 -10.15
N PRO A 19 34.62 8.37 -9.86
CA PRO A 19 33.90 8.14 -8.62
C PRO A 19 33.50 6.66 -8.54
N SER A 20 33.98 5.97 -7.50
CA SER A 20 33.51 4.62 -7.18
C SER A 20 32.02 4.71 -6.81
N PRO A 21 31.15 3.85 -7.35
CA PRO A 21 29.77 3.80 -6.88
C PRO A 21 29.79 3.41 -5.40
N VAL A 22 29.37 4.32 -4.53
CA VAL A 22 29.10 3.99 -3.13
C VAL A 22 27.98 2.97 -3.15
N ALA A 23 28.30 1.71 -2.81
CA ALA A 23 27.29 0.68 -2.63
C ALA A 23 26.30 1.17 -1.56
N ALA A 24 25.03 1.24 -1.91
CA ALA A 24 23.99 1.55 -0.93
C ALA A 24 24.04 0.51 0.19
N ALA A 25 23.95 0.96 1.44
CA ALA A 25 23.92 0.07 2.60
C ALA A 25 22.79 -0.98 2.45
N PRO A 26 23.01 -2.24 2.86
CA PRO A 26 22.00 -3.27 2.78
C PRO A 26 20.76 -2.86 3.59
N LYS A 27 19.59 -2.88 2.96
CA LYS A 27 18.30 -2.65 3.62
C LYS A 27 17.87 -3.95 4.30
N HIS A 28 17.60 -3.91 5.61
CA HIS A 28 17.07 -5.06 6.34
C HIS A 28 15.54 -5.06 6.26
N TYR A 29 14.98 -6.15 5.73
CA TYR A 29 13.54 -6.37 5.77
C TYR A 29 13.16 -6.91 7.14
N VAL A 30 12.24 -6.23 7.81
CA VAL A 30 11.72 -6.64 9.11
C VAL A 30 10.27 -7.06 8.91
N PHE A 31 9.99 -8.32 9.22
CA PHE A 31 8.64 -8.80 9.43
C PHE A 31 8.35 -8.73 10.92
N LEU A 32 7.36 -7.93 11.27
CA LEU A 32 6.87 -7.90 12.65
C LEU A 32 5.64 -8.79 12.67
N ASP A 33 5.59 -9.72 13.62
CA ASP A 33 4.29 -10.25 14.03
C ASP A 33 3.42 -9.04 14.35
N ALA A 34 2.22 -9.00 13.76
CA ALA A 34 1.31 -7.87 13.93
C ALA A 34 1.28 -7.50 15.42
N PRO A 35 1.52 -6.23 15.78
CA PRO A 35 1.65 -5.87 17.17
C PRO A 35 0.43 -6.41 17.92
N ALA A 36 0.67 -7.08 19.05
CA ALA A 36 -0.40 -7.53 19.95
C ALA A 36 -1.31 -6.38 20.42
N ASP A 37 -0.95 -5.15 20.07
CA ASP A 37 -1.74 -3.95 20.17
C ASP A 37 -2.93 -3.99 19.20
N ASN A 38 -3.94 -4.77 19.58
CA ASN A 38 -5.26 -4.87 18.93
C ASN A 38 -6.03 -3.53 18.92
N THR A 39 -5.44 -2.44 19.43
CA THR A 39 -6.08 -1.12 19.53
C THR A 39 -5.93 -0.29 18.25
N TYR A 40 -4.97 -0.61 17.39
CA TYR A 40 -4.81 0.09 16.11
C TYR A 40 -5.76 -0.45 15.04
N ALA A 41 -7.01 0.00 15.10
CA ALA A 41 -8.06 -0.38 14.17
C ALA A 41 -8.35 0.74 13.16
N TRP A 42 -8.58 0.35 11.91
CA TRP A 42 -9.08 1.21 10.85
C TRP A 42 -10.61 1.14 10.81
N THR A 43 -11.25 2.25 10.52
CA THR A 43 -12.70 2.33 10.36
C THR A 43 -13.03 2.47 8.89
N VAL A 44 -13.77 1.49 8.36
CA VAL A 44 -14.37 1.54 7.03
C VAL A 44 -15.80 2.04 7.17
N THR A 45 -16.18 2.98 6.32
CA THR A 45 -17.54 3.55 6.25
C THR A 45 -17.99 3.63 4.80
N SER A 46 -19.29 3.81 4.59
CA SER A 46 -19.86 3.89 3.24
C SER A 46 -19.48 2.68 2.38
N TRP A 47 -19.36 1.49 3.00
CA TRP A 47 -19.02 0.28 2.27
C TRP A 47 -20.12 -0.07 1.29
N VAL A 48 -19.71 -0.23 0.04
CA VAL A 48 -20.54 -0.73 -1.05
C VAL A 48 -19.69 -1.68 -1.87
N ALA A 49 -20.15 -2.91 -2.03
CA ALA A 49 -19.57 -3.83 -3.00
C ALA A 49 -20.66 -4.44 -3.86
N GLY A 50 -20.38 -4.52 -5.16
CA GLY A 50 -21.32 -5.03 -6.14
C GLY A 50 -20.79 -6.31 -6.79
N TYR A 51 -21.67 -7.26 -7.08
CA TYR A 51 -21.44 -8.34 -8.04
C TYR A 51 -22.41 -8.19 -9.22
N SER A 52 -21.91 -8.20 -10.45
CA SER A 52 -22.73 -8.29 -11.66
C SER A 52 -22.58 -9.69 -12.24
N GLU A 53 -23.67 -10.47 -12.29
CA GLU A 53 -23.69 -11.79 -12.93
C GLU A 53 -23.49 -11.67 -14.46
N ASP A 54 -24.10 -10.66 -15.08
CA ASP A 54 -24.08 -10.46 -16.53
C ASP A 54 -22.67 -10.21 -17.10
N ASP A 55 -21.85 -9.49 -16.34
CA ASP A 55 -20.47 -9.13 -16.72
C ASP A 55 -19.39 -9.88 -15.91
N ALA A 56 -19.80 -10.78 -15.01
CA ALA A 56 -18.95 -11.42 -14.01
C ALA A 56 -18.00 -10.44 -13.29
N LEU A 57 -18.47 -9.20 -13.07
CA LEU A 57 -17.65 -8.11 -12.58
C LEU A 57 -18.00 -7.76 -11.13
N CYS A 58 -17.03 -7.94 -10.25
CA CYS A 58 -17.11 -7.45 -8.88
C CYS A 58 -16.59 -6.02 -8.79
N SER A 59 -17.23 -5.18 -8.00
CA SER A 59 -16.77 -3.82 -7.72
C SER A 59 -16.85 -3.52 -6.23
N TYR A 60 -16.08 -2.53 -5.79
CA TYR A 60 -16.17 -2.00 -4.43
C TYR A 60 -15.91 -0.50 -4.42
N ASN A 61 -16.50 0.18 -3.45
CA ASN A 61 -16.14 1.53 -3.04
C ASN A 61 -16.41 1.73 -1.54
N PHE A 62 -15.56 2.50 -0.87
CA PHE A 62 -15.69 2.81 0.55
C PHE A 62 -14.77 3.96 0.96
N ASN A 63 -15.05 4.54 2.12
CA ASN A 63 -14.13 5.42 2.83
C ASN A 63 -13.45 4.65 3.96
N ILE A 64 -12.16 4.90 4.19
CA ILE A 64 -11.40 4.30 5.29
C ILE A 64 -10.59 5.35 6.02
N SER A 65 -10.47 5.18 7.33
CA SER A 65 -9.60 6.01 8.17
C SER A 65 -8.85 5.17 9.18
N GLY A 66 -7.60 5.52 9.43
CA GLY A 66 -6.79 5.00 10.52
C GLY A 66 -6.42 6.13 11.49
N PRO A 67 -6.50 5.92 12.81
CA PRO A 67 -6.10 6.93 13.78
C PRO A 67 -4.57 7.15 13.74
N PHE A 68 -4.08 8.14 14.49
CA PHE A 68 -2.65 8.19 14.78
C PHE A 68 -2.37 7.19 15.91
N SER A 69 -1.33 6.38 15.78
CA SER A 69 -0.84 5.55 16.89
C SER A 69 0.52 6.06 17.34
N GLY A 70 0.61 6.44 18.61
CA GLY A 70 1.86 6.81 19.25
C GLY A 70 2.65 5.58 19.70
N GLY A 71 3.96 5.70 19.84
CA GLY A 71 4.81 4.60 20.30
C GLY A 71 6.26 4.73 19.83
N GLN A 72 7.03 3.65 19.98
CA GLN A 72 8.39 3.57 19.45
C GLN A 72 8.42 3.67 17.92
N MET A 73 7.35 3.21 17.26
CA MET A 73 7.11 3.33 15.83
C MET A 73 5.79 4.08 15.59
N PRO A 74 5.80 5.42 15.53
CA PRO A 74 4.60 6.20 15.31
C PRO A 74 3.96 5.88 13.97
N ILE A 75 2.66 5.53 13.98
CA ILE A 75 1.89 5.26 12.77
C ILE A 75 1.11 6.52 12.42
N PRO A 76 1.36 7.15 11.25
CA PRO A 76 0.62 8.33 10.84
C PRO A 76 -0.83 7.96 10.58
N ALA A 77 -1.75 8.78 11.07
CA ALA A 77 -3.15 8.70 10.71
C ALA A 77 -3.35 8.87 9.21
N PHE A 78 -4.45 8.36 8.68
CA PHE A 78 -4.86 8.57 7.30
C PHE A 78 -6.38 8.64 7.15
N VAL A 79 -6.83 9.31 6.10
CA VAL A 79 -8.19 9.19 5.57
C VAL A 79 -8.09 9.00 4.07
N ALA A 80 -8.79 8.00 3.52
CA ALA A 80 -8.76 7.69 2.10
C ALA A 80 -10.11 7.22 1.58
N TYR A 81 -10.36 7.48 0.31
CA TYR A 81 -11.43 6.89 -0.48
C TYR A 81 -10.86 5.80 -1.38
N CYS A 82 -11.42 4.60 -1.31
CA CYS A 82 -11.00 3.44 -2.08
C CYS A 82 -12.10 3.01 -3.03
N ALA A 83 -11.75 2.69 -4.28
CA ALA A 83 -12.64 2.06 -5.23
C ALA A 83 -11.86 1.18 -6.19
N GLY A 84 -12.49 0.13 -6.69
CA GLY A 84 -11.87 -0.77 -7.65
C GLY A 84 -12.82 -1.85 -8.16
N THR A 85 -12.32 -2.66 -9.09
CA THR A 85 -13.07 -3.72 -9.76
C THR A 85 -12.23 -4.97 -9.93
N GLY A 86 -12.91 -6.11 -10.08
CA GLY A 86 -12.31 -7.42 -10.29
C GLY A 86 -11.93 -8.10 -8.98
N VAL A 87 -12.36 -9.36 -8.84
CA VAL A 87 -11.84 -10.26 -7.80
C VAL A 87 -10.47 -10.77 -8.23
N GLY A 88 -9.52 -10.80 -7.30
CA GLY A 88 -8.15 -11.22 -7.56
C GLY A 88 -7.32 -10.21 -8.35
N ALA A 89 -7.90 -9.06 -8.72
CA ALA A 89 -7.18 -7.99 -9.39
C ALA A 89 -6.03 -7.44 -8.51
N PRO A 90 -5.00 -6.80 -9.13
CA PRO A 90 -3.98 -6.07 -8.38
C PRO A 90 -4.57 -5.01 -7.45
N TYR A 91 -3.78 -4.59 -6.47
CA TYR A 91 -4.13 -3.48 -5.59
C TYR A 91 -4.38 -2.20 -6.40
N ALA A 92 -5.55 -1.60 -6.21
CA ALA A 92 -5.88 -0.27 -6.72
C ALA A 92 -5.50 0.78 -5.68
N LEU A 93 -4.86 1.87 -6.11
CA LEU A 93 -4.51 2.98 -5.24
C LEU A 93 -5.77 3.72 -4.79
N CYS A 94 -5.90 3.91 -3.49
CA CYS A 94 -6.94 4.75 -2.90
C CYS A 94 -6.50 6.22 -2.93
N HIS A 95 -7.48 7.11 -3.00
CA HIS A 95 -7.26 8.55 -2.92
C HIS A 95 -7.18 8.99 -1.46
N ILE A 96 -6.00 9.38 -0.97
CA ILE A 96 -5.86 9.99 0.36
C ILE A 96 -6.51 11.37 0.33
N THR A 97 -7.52 11.56 1.19
CA THR A 97 -8.35 12.76 1.24
C THR A 97 -8.07 13.65 2.44
N ASP A 98 -7.20 13.22 3.37
CA ASP A 98 -6.80 14.11 4.46
C ASP A 98 -5.93 15.26 3.94
N LEU A 99 -6.19 16.48 4.46
CA LEU A 99 -5.44 17.69 4.11
C LEU A 99 -4.10 17.78 4.86
N ARG A 100 -3.62 16.68 5.45
CA ARG A 100 -2.40 16.72 6.25
C ARG A 100 -1.23 16.73 5.29
N ASN A 101 -0.61 17.90 5.16
CA ASN A 101 0.66 18.03 4.48
C ASN A 101 1.74 17.31 5.30
N THR A 102 1.97 16.04 4.98
CA THR A 102 3.07 15.27 5.55
C THR A 102 4.25 15.31 4.59
N THR A 103 5.42 15.71 5.07
CA THR A 103 6.68 15.61 4.31
C THR A 103 7.07 14.15 4.00
N LYS A 104 6.46 13.21 4.72
CA LYS A 104 6.62 11.77 4.59
C LYS A 104 5.55 11.19 3.68
N ARG A 105 5.92 10.22 2.83
CA ARG A 105 5.01 9.61 1.86
C ARG A 105 4.07 8.64 2.57
N ARG A 106 2.82 8.60 2.09
CA ARG A 106 1.75 7.73 2.57
C ARG A 106 0.95 7.25 1.37
N GLN A 107 0.55 5.98 1.38
CA GLN A 107 -0.25 5.36 0.32
C GLN A 107 -1.21 4.35 0.94
N VAL A 108 -2.47 4.38 0.51
CA VAL A 108 -3.46 3.36 0.83
C VAL A 108 -3.83 2.67 -0.48
N ALA A 109 -3.96 1.35 -0.45
CA ALA A 109 -4.40 0.59 -1.61
C ALA A 109 -5.35 -0.53 -1.16
N ALA A 110 -6.29 -0.90 -2.02
CA ALA A 110 -7.26 -1.95 -1.73
C ALA A 110 -7.43 -2.93 -2.90
N LYS A 111 -7.93 -4.13 -2.62
CA LYS A 111 -8.40 -5.09 -3.62
C LYS A 111 -9.42 -6.05 -3.05
N LEU A 112 -10.19 -6.69 -3.94
CA LEU A 112 -10.97 -7.87 -3.60
C LEU A 112 -10.11 -9.12 -3.77
N LEU A 113 -10.10 -9.97 -2.75
CA LEU A 113 -9.46 -11.27 -2.77
C LEU A 113 -10.38 -12.33 -3.41
N PRO A 114 -9.81 -13.37 -4.03
CA PRO A 114 -10.56 -14.55 -4.45
C PRO A 114 -11.44 -15.11 -3.33
N GLY A 115 -12.71 -15.31 -3.62
CA GLY A 115 -13.70 -15.88 -2.71
C GLY A 115 -14.17 -17.26 -3.17
N ASN A 116 -15.21 -17.78 -2.53
CA ASN A 116 -15.93 -18.93 -3.06
C ASN A 116 -16.89 -18.44 -4.15
N GLU A 117 -16.42 -18.43 -5.40
CA GLU A 117 -17.07 -17.73 -6.52
C GLU A 117 -18.41 -18.35 -6.94
N THR A 118 -18.74 -19.54 -6.44
CA THR A 118 -19.98 -20.25 -6.79
C THR A 118 -21.23 -19.63 -6.17
N THR A 119 -21.11 -18.83 -5.11
CA THR A 119 -22.27 -18.20 -4.44
C THR A 119 -22.22 -16.67 -4.37
N ALA A 120 -21.06 -16.05 -4.67
CA ALA A 120 -20.85 -14.59 -4.69
C ALA A 120 -21.59 -13.79 -3.58
N THR A 121 -21.69 -14.36 -2.39
CA THR A 121 -22.41 -13.76 -1.25
C THR A 121 -21.54 -12.78 -0.46
N GLU A 122 -20.22 -12.99 -0.51
CA GLU A 122 -19.25 -12.29 0.33
C GLU A 122 -18.12 -11.68 -0.50
N ALA A 123 -17.88 -10.41 -0.27
CA ALA A 123 -16.72 -9.66 -0.71
C ALA A 123 -15.60 -9.78 0.32
N ARG A 124 -14.50 -10.42 -0.08
CA ARG A 124 -13.27 -10.51 0.73
C ARG A 124 -12.37 -9.34 0.38
N LEU A 125 -12.20 -8.39 1.29
CA LEU A 125 -11.43 -7.17 1.11
C LEU A 125 -10.03 -7.33 1.71
N ALA A 126 -9.02 -6.84 1.00
CA ALA A 126 -7.70 -6.56 1.53
C ALA A 126 -7.39 -5.07 1.38
N VAL A 127 -6.88 -4.44 2.44
CA VAL A 127 -6.44 -3.05 2.43
C VAL A 127 -5.02 -2.97 2.96
N SER A 128 -4.16 -2.26 2.25
CA SER A 128 -2.77 -2.05 2.58
C SER A 128 -2.50 -0.56 2.79
N TYR A 129 -1.83 -0.22 3.88
CA TYR A 129 -1.38 1.13 4.19
C TYR A 129 0.14 1.16 4.32
N ARG A 130 0.79 1.87 3.40
CA ARG A 130 2.23 2.08 3.39
C ARG A 130 2.57 3.51 3.77
N PHE A 131 3.57 3.68 4.62
CA PHE A 131 4.07 5.00 5.02
C PHE A 131 5.56 4.98 5.30
N ASP A 132 6.22 6.11 5.09
CA ASP A 132 7.61 6.30 5.52
C ASP A 132 7.68 6.47 7.04
N ASP A 133 8.72 5.91 7.67
CA ASP A 133 8.95 6.08 9.10
C ASP A 133 9.17 7.57 9.44
N LEU A 134 8.54 8.03 10.53
CA LEU A 134 8.60 9.43 10.95
C LEU A 134 9.96 9.78 11.57
N ASN A 135 10.64 8.80 12.18
CA ASN A 135 11.84 8.99 12.98
C ASN A 135 13.11 8.50 12.27
N VAL A 136 12.99 7.49 11.40
CA VAL A 136 14.12 6.89 10.69
C VAL A 136 14.10 7.28 9.22
N ALA A 137 15.22 7.80 8.71
CA ALA A 137 15.35 8.13 7.29
C ALA A 137 15.39 6.85 6.44
N ASP A 138 14.76 6.87 5.26
CA ASP A 138 14.70 5.77 4.28
C ASP A 138 14.05 4.45 4.75
N ALA A 139 13.55 4.43 5.99
CA ALA A 139 12.71 3.38 6.54
C ALA A 139 11.24 3.59 6.16
N TRP A 140 10.52 2.48 5.97
CA TRP A 140 9.11 2.50 5.62
C TRP A 140 8.42 1.24 6.14
N TRP A 141 7.13 1.36 6.37
CA TRP A 141 6.28 0.29 6.88
C TRP A 141 5.08 0.10 5.99
N ASN A 142 4.59 -1.14 5.93
CA ASN A 142 3.35 -1.50 5.28
C ASN A 142 2.54 -2.41 6.19
N TYR A 143 1.31 -1.98 6.45
CA TYR A 143 0.33 -2.67 7.27
C TYR A 143 -0.76 -3.16 6.33
N THR A 144 -1.15 -4.43 6.43
CA THR A 144 -2.26 -4.99 5.66
C THR A 144 -3.32 -5.52 6.62
N SER A 145 -4.58 -5.21 6.33
CA SER A 145 -5.74 -5.75 7.02
C SER A 145 -6.71 -6.41 6.05
N TYR A 146 -7.47 -7.37 6.56
CA TYR A 146 -8.41 -8.17 5.81
C TYR A 146 -9.79 -8.11 6.46
N ALA A 147 -10.83 -8.08 5.64
CA ALA A 147 -12.22 -8.14 6.10
C ALA A 147 -13.07 -8.92 5.12
N THR A 148 -14.14 -9.51 5.64
CA THR A 148 -15.19 -10.11 4.81
C THR A 148 -16.48 -9.36 5.08
N GLN A 149 -17.12 -8.89 4.02
CA GLN A 149 -18.40 -8.19 4.08
C GLN A 149 -19.33 -8.76 3.01
N PRO A 150 -20.66 -8.72 3.19
CA PRO A 150 -21.57 -9.12 2.15
C PRO A 150 -21.45 -8.17 0.93
N TYR A 151 -21.68 -8.70 -0.27
CA TYR A 151 -21.98 -7.85 -1.43
C TYR A 151 -23.34 -7.18 -1.21
N SER A 152 -23.44 -5.89 -1.51
CA SER A 152 -24.65 -5.07 -1.35
C SER A 152 -25.78 -5.48 -2.32
N ASN A 153 -25.51 -6.33 -3.30
CA ASN A 153 -26.46 -6.75 -4.34
C ASN A 153 -26.30 -8.24 -4.69
N THR A 154 -26.63 -9.16 -3.79
CA THR A 154 -27.08 -10.47 -4.28
C THR A 154 -28.50 -10.30 -4.82
N VAL A 155 -28.61 -9.88 -6.08
CA VAL A 155 -29.88 -9.96 -6.81
C VAL A 155 -30.08 -11.43 -7.15
N ALA A 156 -30.84 -12.14 -6.32
CA ALA A 156 -31.41 -13.41 -6.73
C ALA A 156 -32.40 -13.15 -7.88
N GLY A 157 -31.92 -13.24 -9.12
CA GLY A 157 -32.74 -13.28 -10.33
C GLY A 157 -33.38 -11.95 -10.76
N GLY A 158 -32.97 -11.48 -11.94
CA GLY A 158 -33.84 -10.72 -12.85
C GLY A 158 -33.91 -9.21 -12.65
N GLY A 159 -33.06 -8.47 -13.39
CA GLY A 159 -33.39 -7.18 -14.04
C GLY A 159 -33.81 -5.98 -13.18
N GLY A 160 -33.81 -6.08 -11.85
CA GLY A 160 -34.13 -4.98 -10.94
C GLY A 160 -32.88 -4.22 -10.53
N ALA A 161 -32.95 -2.88 -10.57
CA ALA A 161 -31.89 -1.99 -10.11
C ALA A 161 -31.36 -2.43 -8.73
N ALA A 162 -30.04 -2.63 -8.63
CA ALA A 162 -29.35 -2.97 -7.39
C ALA A 162 -29.78 -1.99 -6.29
N VAL A 163 -30.56 -2.47 -5.33
CA VAL A 163 -30.85 -1.71 -4.12
C VAL A 163 -29.58 -1.75 -3.30
N LEU A 164 -28.81 -0.66 -3.37
CA LEU A 164 -27.66 -0.42 -2.50
C LEU A 164 -28.17 -0.42 -1.06
N THR A 165 -28.14 -1.57 -0.37
CA THR A 165 -28.34 -1.64 1.07
C THR A 165 -27.10 -1.06 1.77
N ASN A 166 -27.07 0.26 1.75
CA ASN A 166 -26.65 1.18 2.80
C ASN A 166 -25.32 0.89 3.51
N GLY A 167 -24.26 1.52 2.98
CA GLY A 167 -23.16 2.15 3.73
C GLY A 167 -22.79 1.53 5.07
N THR A 168 -22.48 0.23 5.10
CA THR A 168 -22.07 -0.44 6.33
C THR A 168 -20.78 0.16 6.86
N THR A 169 -20.70 0.21 8.18
CA THR A 169 -19.50 0.63 8.91
C THR A 169 -18.95 -0.58 9.65
N PHE A 170 -17.66 -0.81 9.53
CA PHE A 170 -16.97 -1.89 10.22
C PHE A 170 -15.52 -1.51 10.50
N THR A 171 -14.89 -2.23 11.41
CA THR A 171 -13.50 -2.02 11.79
C THR A 171 -12.60 -3.11 11.26
N MET A 172 -11.35 -2.75 10.97
CA MET A 172 -10.33 -3.62 10.41
C MET A 172 -9.05 -3.45 11.24
N THR A 173 -8.52 -4.53 11.80
CA THR A 173 -7.22 -4.50 12.49
C THR A 173 -6.15 -5.07 11.57
N PRO A 174 -5.03 -4.37 11.32
CA PRO A 174 -3.94 -4.92 10.53
C PRO A 174 -3.41 -6.22 11.12
N SER A 175 -3.26 -7.23 10.29
CA SER A 175 -2.79 -8.56 10.68
C SER A 175 -1.46 -8.93 10.04
N GLU A 176 -0.99 -8.16 9.07
CA GLU A 176 0.32 -8.33 8.45
C GLU A 176 1.07 -7.00 8.49
N VAL A 177 2.29 -7.02 9.02
CA VAL A 177 3.16 -5.86 9.12
C VAL A 177 4.55 -6.21 8.61
N PHE A 178 5.03 -5.45 7.62
CA PHE A 178 6.38 -5.58 7.14
C PHE A 178 6.96 -4.21 6.83
N GLY A 179 8.28 -4.11 6.85
CA GLY A 179 8.95 -2.85 6.55
C GLY A 179 10.42 -3.01 6.26
N VAL A 180 11.04 -1.87 5.98
CA VAL A 180 12.49 -1.70 6.00
C VAL A 180 12.79 -0.74 7.14
N ALA A 181 13.71 -1.13 8.01
CA ALA A 181 14.22 -0.33 9.11
C ALA A 181 15.72 -0.07 8.94
#